data_AF-A0A1F2T0T4-F1
#
_entry.id   AF-A0A1F2T0T4-F1
#
_cell.length_a   1.000
_cell.length_b   1.000
_cell.length_c   1.000
_cell.angle_alpha   90.00
_cell.angle_beta   90.00
_cell.angle_gamma   90.00
#
_symmetry.space_group_name_H-M   'P 1'
#
loop_
_entity.id
_entity.type
_entity.pdbx_description
1 polymer ?
#
loop_
_entity_poly.entity_id
_entity_poly.type
_entity_poly.pdbx_seq_one_letter_code
_entity_poly.pdbx_strand_id
1 'polypeptide(L)'
;MMRWKDLLRPRRAVGTAPPQPKPVGVPAEYLSLHKYLERRYADMVVLTFGQIEDLLGFALPAGARLQREWWANAGADGRPPSGHARAWTQASRTATPNFQARTVTFERA
;
A
#
# COMPACT_ATOMS: atom_id res chain seq x y z
N MET A 1 44.64 -0.22 -27.06
CA MET A 1 43.42 -0.04 -27.88
C MET A 1 42.42 -1.11 -27.47
N MET A 2 41.45 -0.77 -26.62
CA MET A 2 40.55 -1.72 -25.96
C MET A 2 39.39 -2.14 -26.87
N ARG A 3 39.15 -3.46 -26.98
CA ARG A 3 38.06 -4.06 -27.76
C ARG A 3 36.77 -4.09 -26.93
N TRP A 4 35.86 -3.19 -27.23
CA TRP A 4 34.56 -2.93 -26.58
C TRP A 4 33.47 -3.99 -26.85
N LYS A 5 33.83 -5.20 -27.29
CA LYS A 5 32.89 -6.16 -27.90
C LYS A 5 32.28 -7.17 -26.93
N ASP A 6 32.67 -7.17 -25.66
CA ASP A 6 32.26 -8.18 -24.67
C ASP A 6 31.25 -7.67 -23.62
N LEU A 7 30.81 -6.42 -23.75
CA LEU A 7 29.82 -5.83 -22.86
C LEU A 7 28.57 -5.56 -23.68
N LEU A 8 27.61 -6.48 -23.61
CA LEU A 8 26.16 -6.26 -23.71
C LEU A 8 25.49 -7.64 -23.87
N ARG A 9 25.76 -8.55 -22.93
CA ARG A 9 24.77 -9.59 -22.64
C ARG A 9 23.57 -8.88 -21.98
N PRO A 10 22.35 -8.97 -22.54
CA PRO A 10 21.19 -8.51 -21.79
C PRO A 10 21.04 -9.43 -20.57
N ARG A 11 21.44 -8.93 -19.39
CA ARG A 11 20.99 -9.52 -18.13
C ARG A 11 19.49 -9.32 -18.11
N ARG A 12 18.75 -10.38 -18.46
CA ARG A 12 17.34 -10.53 -18.12
C ARG A 12 17.29 -10.57 -16.59
N ALA A 13 17.29 -9.41 -15.95
CA ALA A 13 16.99 -9.27 -14.55
C ALA A 13 15.50 -9.55 -14.41
N VAL A 14 15.14 -10.83 -14.35
CA VAL A 14 13.93 -11.19 -13.62
C VAL A 14 14.23 -10.79 -12.18
N GLY A 15 13.76 -9.60 -11.81
CA GLY A 15 13.79 -9.14 -10.44
C GLY A 15 12.85 -10.03 -9.64
N THR A 16 13.29 -11.23 -9.28
CA THR A 16 12.74 -11.92 -8.11
C THR A 16 13.14 -11.06 -6.93
N ALA A 17 12.29 -10.08 -6.61
CA ALA A 17 12.26 -9.49 -5.28
C ALA A 17 12.28 -10.67 -4.29
N PRO A 18 13.07 -10.61 -3.20
CA PRO A 18 13.05 -11.65 -2.18
C PRO A 18 11.60 -11.91 -1.77
N PRO A 19 11.23 -13.15 -1.38
CA PRO A 19 9.89 -13.41 -0.85
C PRO A 19 9.71 -12.50 0.36
N GLN A 20 9.04 -11.36 0.15
CA GLN A 20 8.74 -10.45 1.23
C GLN A 20 7.92 -11.26 2.22
N PRO A 21 8.30 -11.28 3.51
CA PRO A 21 7.49 -11.95 4.51
C PRO A 21 6.06 -11.43 4.34
N LYS A 22 5.11 -12.34 4.09
CA LYS A 22 3.71 -11.95 3.94
C LYS A 22 3.37 -11.14 5.18
N PRO A 23 2.92 -9.88 5.04
CA PRO A 23 2.71 -9.02 6.20
C PRO A 23 1.71 -9.72 7.12
N VAL A 24 2.16 -10.02 8.33
CA VAL A 24 1.44 -10.90 9.24
C VAL A 24 0.12 -10.22 9.63
N GLY A 25 -0.98 -10.87 9.28
CA GLY A 25 -2.31 -10.40 9.66
C GLY A 25 -2.92 -9.33 8.75
N VAL A 26 -2.33 -9.03 7.58
CA VAL A 26 -3.02 -8.29 6.51
C VAL A 26 -3.98 -9.26 5.80
N PRO A 27 -5.29 -8.96 5.70
CA PRO A 27 -6.25 -9.76 4.96
C PRO A 27 -5.85 -9.87 3.49
N ALA A 28 -6.09 -11.02 2.88
CA ALA A 28 -5.69 -11.31 1.51
C ALA A 28 -6.22 -10.27 0.51
N GLU A 29 -7.46 -9.81 0.72
CA GLU A 29 -8.14 -8.82 -0.12
C GLU A 29 -7.46 -7.43 -0.09
N TYR A 30 -6.71 -7.09 0.96
CA TYR A 30 -5.97 -5.81 1.06
C TYR A 30 -4.47 -5.93 0.76
N LEU A 31 -3.98 -7.12 0.40
CA LEU A 31 -2.56 -7.34 0.11
C LEU A 31 -2.05 -6.53 -1.09
N SER A 32 -2.89 -6.28 -2.10
CA SER A 32 -2.52 -5.49 -3.27
C SER A 32 -2.23 -4.03 -2.89
N LEU A 33 -3.06 -3.45 -2.03
CA LEU A 33 -2.85 -2.11 -1.49
C LEU A 33 -1.57 -2.06 -0.65
N HIS A 34 -1.34 -3.05 0.22
CA HIS A 34 -0.11 -3.12 1.00
C HIS A 34 1.15 -3.14 0.12
N LYS A 35 1.20 -4.05 -0.86
CA LYS A 35 2.34 -4.16 -1.80
C LYS A 35 2.54 -2.88 -2.59
N TYR A 36 1.44 -2.20 -2.95
CA TYR A 36 1.51 -0.92 -3.63
C TYR A 36 2.18 0.14 -2.73
N LEU A 37 1.76 0.27 -1.47
CA LEU A 37 2.29 1.28 -0.54
C LEU A 37 3.74 1.00 -0.10
N GLU A 38 4.08 -0.27 0.13
CA GLU A 38 5.43 -0.70 0.53
C GLU A 38 6.47 -0.35 -0.54
N ARG A 39 6.15 -0.57 -1.82
CA ARG A 39 7.06 -0.30 -2.95
C ARG A 39 7.20 1.18 -3.31
N ARG A 40 6.52 2.08 -2.61
CA ARG A 40 6.60 3.53 -2.88
C ARG A 40 7.64 4.17 -1.97
N TYR A 41 8.64 4.79 -2.60
CA TYR A 41 9.66 5.57 -1.90
C TYR A 41 9.17 6.95 -1.48
N ALA A 42 8.08 7.46 -2.07
CA ALA A 42 7.52 8.76 -1.70
C ALA A 42 7.05 8.76 -0.23
N ASP A 43 7.32 9.86 0.48
CA ASP A 43 6.84 10.07 1.85
C ASP A 43 5.33 10.20 1.93
N MET A 44 4.72 10.76 0.88
CA MET A 44 3.27 10.94 0.76
C MET A 44 2.76 10.29 -0.54
N VAL A 45 1.68 9.52 -0.42
CA VAL A 45 0.99 8.89 -1.55
C VAL A 45 -0.50 9.21 -1.44
N VAL A 46 -1.05 9.97 -2.38
CA VAL A 46 -2.48 10.28 -2.43
C VAL A 46 -3.15 9.35 -3.43
N LEU A 47 -4.17 8.63 -2.99
CA LEU A 47 -5.00 7.77 -3.84
C LEU A 47 -6.46 8.18 -3.75
N THR A 48 -7.17 8.18 -4.87
CA THR A 48 -8.63 8.30 -4.87
C THR A 48 -9.27 7.00 -4.37
N PHE A 49 -10.51 7.08 -3.87
CA PHE A 49 -11.28 5.87 -3.56
C PHE A 49 -11.35 4.92 -4.77
N GLY A 50 -11.57 5.45 -5.97
CA GLY A 50 -11.60 4.64 -7.20
C GLY A 50 -10.28 3.93 -7.50
N GLN A 51 -9.13 4.59 -7.29
CA GLN A 51 -7.81 3.94 -7.44
C GLN A 51 -7.57 2.86 -6.39
N ILE A 52 -8.05 3.06 -5.16
CA ILE A 52 -7.96 2.04 -4.12
C ILE A 52 -8.84 0.85 -4.50
N GLU A 53 -10.06 1.09 -4.98
CA GLU A 53 -11.00 0.06 -5.45
C GLU A 53 -10.44 -0.74 -6.64
N ASP A 54 -9.78 -0.06 -7.59
CA ASP A 54 -9.09 -0.70 -8.71
C ASP A 54 -7.94 -1.59 -8.24
N LEU A 55 -7.12 -1.12 -7.29
CA LEU A 55 -6.04 -1.91 -6.70
C LEU A 55 -6.55 -3.13 -5.91
N LEU A 56 -7.69 -2.99 -5.24
CA LEU A 56 -8.31 -4.04 -4.44
C LEU A 56 -9.13 -5.03 -5.28
N GLY A 57 -9.65 -4.59 -6.42
CA GLY A 57 -10.57 -5.36 -7.26
C GLY A 57 -12.01 -5.42 -6.72
N PHE A 58 -12.35 -4.59 -5.73
CA PHE A 58 -13.69 -4.50 -5.17
C PHE A 58 -14.00 -3.08 -4.68
N ALA A 59 -15.29 -2.76 -4.56
CA ALA A 59 -15.74 -1.46 -4.09
C ALA A 59 -15.52 -1.29 -2.58
N LEU A 60 -15.01 -0.13 -2.17
CA LEU A 60 -14.80 0.20 -0.76
C LEU A 60 -16.15 0.22 -0.02
N PRO A 61 -16.22 -0.39 1.18
CA PRO A 61 -17.46 -0.43 1.96
C PRO A 61 -17.88 0.98 2.39
N ALA A 62 -19.16 1.14 2.72
CA ALA A 62 -19.71 2.44 3.16
C ALA A 62 -18.92 3.04 4.34
N GLY A 63 -18.47 2.21 5.29
CA GLY A 63 -17.63 2.66 6.41
C GLY A 63 -16.35 3.37 5.96
N ALA A 64 -15.65 2.85 4.94
CA ALA A 64 -14.44 3.48 4.40
C ALA A 64 -14.72 4.85 3.74
N ARG A 65 -15.96 5.08 3.29
CA ARG A 65 -16.37 6.32 2.61
C ARG A 65 -16.96 7.36 3.55
N LEU A 66 -17.41 6.97 4.74
CA LEU A 66 -18.14 7.81 5.68
C LEU A 66 -17.38 8.06 6.98
N GLN A 67 -16.51 7.14 7.39
CA GLN A 67 -15.92 7.12 8.73
C GLN A 67 -14.41 7.25 8.67
N ARG A 68 -13.86 8.31 9.31
CA ARG A 68 -12.40 8.51 9.40
C ARG A 68 -11.74 7.43 10.25
N GLU A 69 -12.40 7.00 11.32
CA GLU A 69 -11.99 5.90 12.21
C GLU A 69 -11.72 4.58 11.47
N TRP A 70 -12.38 4.34 10.33
CA TRP A 70 -12.11 3.17 9.49
C TRP A 70 -10.67 3.18 8.92
N TRP A 71 -10.10 4.37 8.70
CA TRP A 71 -8.73 4.56 8.20
C TRP A 71 -7.70 4.71 9.33
N ALA A 72 -8.13 4.77 10.59
CA ALA A 72 -7.23 4.99 11.71
C ALA A 72 -6.26 3.80 11.93
N ASN A 73 -5.03 4.12 12.32
CA ASN A 73 -3.98 3.12 12.58
C ASN A 73 -4.19 2.37 13.91
N ALA A 74 -4.91 2.97 14.84
CA ALA A 74 -5.29 2.38 16.12
C ALA A 74 -6.80 2.17 16.13
N GLY A 75 -7.26 1.05 16.67
CA GLY A 75 -8.66 0.92 17.04
C GLY A 75 -9.02 2.02 18.04
N ALA A 76 -10.28 2.48 18.02
CA ALA A 76 -10.77 3.59 18.84
C ALA A 76 -10.47 3.47 20.36
N ASP A 77 -10.16 2.26 20.85
CA ASP A 77 -9.95 1.93 22.26
C ASP A 77 -8.52 1.40 22.58
N GLY A 78 -7.51 1.72 21.76
CA GLY A 78 -6.17 1.13 21.91
C GLY A 78 -6.08 -0.34 21.48
N ARG A 79 -7.15 -0.84 20.84
CA ARG A 79 -7.22 -2.18 20.24
C ARG A 79 -6.29 -2.24 19.01
N PRO A 80 -5.69 -3.40 18.70
CA PRO A 80 -4.93 -3.59 17.48
C PRO A 80 -5.71 -3.12 16.25
N PRO A 81 -5.03 -2.55 15.22
CA PRO A 81 -5.65 -2.12 13.99
C PRO A 81 -6.53 -3.22 13.42
N SER A 82 -7.72 -2.83 12.97
CA SER A 82 -8.62 -3.69 12.21
C SER A 82 -7.86 -4.32 11.04
N GLY A 83 -8.27 -5.52 10.60
CA GLY A 83 -7.53 -6.28 9.58
C GLY A 83 -7.17 -5.44 8.33
N HIS A 84 -8.11 -4.65 7.82
CA HIS A 84 -7.87 -3.74 6.69
C HIS A 84 -6.78 -2.69 6.97
N ALA A 85 -6.76 -2.10 8.17
CA ALA A 85 -5.76 -1.10 8.56
C ALA A 85 -4.34 -1.64 8.66
N ARG A 86 -4.19 -2.96 8.78
CA ARG A 86 -2.87 -3.61 8.68
C ARG A 86 -2.23 -3.42 7.31
N ALA A 87 -3.00 -3.21 6.24
CA ALA A 87 -2.46 -3.06 4.90
C ALA A 87 -1.51 -1.86 4.77
N TRP A 88 -1.85 -0.72 5.37
CA TRP A 88 -1.00 0.47 5.36
C TRP A 88 -0.11 0.57 6.61
N THR A 89 -0.58 0.17 7.79
CA THR A 89 0.27 0.22 9.01
C THR A 89 1.46 -0.73 8.94
N GLN A 90 1.32 -1.92 8.34
CA GLN A 90 2.45 -2.82 8.09
C GLN A 90 3.39 -2.33 6.98
N ALA A 91 2.96 -1.35 6.17
CA ALA A 91 3.83 -0.64 5.24
C ALA A 91 4.46 0.62 5.88
N SER A 92 4.40 0.76 7.20
CA SER A 92 4.84 1.94 7.96
C SER A 92 4.17 3.23 7.47
N ARG A 93 2.86 3.15 7.20
CA ARG A 93 2.05 4.29 6.73
C ARG A 93 0.90 4.64 7.67
N THR A 94 0.52 5.91 7.65
CA THR A 94 -0.70 6.46 8.24
C THR A 94 -1.66 6.89 7.13
N ALA A 95 -2.95 6.62 7.29
CA ALA A 95 -3.97 6.96 6.30
C ALA A 95 -4.86 8.12 6.79
N THR A 96 -4.91 9.19 6.00
CA THR A 96 -5.74 10.38 6.26
C THR A 96 -6.75 10.55 5.13
N PRO A 97 -8.04 10.21 5.35
CA PRO A 97 -9.06 10.35 4.33
C PRO A 97 -9.52 11.80 4.19
N ASN A 98 -9.71 12.23 2.94
CA ASN A 98 -10.39 13.45 2.54
C ASN A 98 -11.68 13.08 1.80
N PHE A 99 -12.81 13.13 2.51
CA PHE A 99 -14.12 12.75 1.96
C PHE A 99 -14.65 13.73 0.91
N GLN A 100 -14.28 15.01 0.98
CA GLN A 100 -14.69 16.00 -0.02
C GLN A 100 -14.01 15.74 -1.36
N ALA A 101 -12.71 15.43 -1.34
CA ALA A 101 -11.95 15.07 -2.53
C ALA A 101 -12.09 13.58 -2.92
N ARG A 102 -12.70 12.76 -2.06
CA ARG A 102 -12.77 11.29 -2.19
C ARG A 102 -11.38 10.66 -2.37
N THR A 103 -10.41 11.15 -1.60
CA THR A 103 -9.03 10.68 -1.60
C THR A 103 -8.59 10.22 -0.21
N VAL A 104 -7.51 9.45 -0.17
CA VAL A 104 -6.80 9.07 1.04
C VAL A 104 -5.33 9.39 0.83
N THR A 105 -4.77 10.13 1.77
CA THR A 105 -3.34 10.41 1.85
C THR A 105 -2.69 9.36 2.72
N PHE A 106 -1.70 8.65 2.18
CA PHE A 106 -0.87 7.70 2.91
C PHE A 106 0.51 8.34 3.15
N GLU A 107 0.85 8.59 4.41
CA GLU A 107 2.09 9.24 4.82
C GLU A 107 2.98 8.24 5.57
N ARG A 108 4.31 8.36 5.50
CA ARG A 108 5.19 7.55 6.37
C ARG A 108 4.94 7.90 7.84
N ALA A 109 4.83 6.87 8.67
CA ALA A 109 4.70 6.96 10.12
C ALA A 109 6.08 6.94 10.80
#